data_AF-A0A8S0VSP1-F1
#
_entry.id   AF-A0A8S0VSP1-F1
#
_cell.length_a   1.000
_cell.length_b   1.000
_cell.length_c   1.000
_cell.angle_alpha   90.00
_cell.angle_beta   90.00
_cell.angle_gamma   90.00
#
_symmetry.space_group_name_H-M   'P 1'
#
loop_
_entity.id
_entity.type
_entity.pdbx_description
1 polymer ?
#
loop_
_entity_poly.entity_id
_entity_poly.type
_entity_poly.pdbx_seq_one_letter_code
_entity_poly.pdbx_strand_id
1 'polypeptide(L)'
;MAMDTLGPAIGSLDRLAFLFKQLHILEVTRMVDVAASTIFVWDYLMTIGMEIEYIWPGKWTIMKVVYLLQQYLPFIDTVPKSLIIEIFTTNLSPSTCHLLTNTSRLLMYIGLALSEMILTFQAWAVWNRNWVLTILLPILFVGCWAPHLVFLIEILKSLEYTTPLIPQFIGCFAIRGSSNTVISWILLMVWDTVIFVLMVIPAIKTCMGHSALYTTVYAEGIVYYFYLFAMSVINIILLHLELVDIRYRFMLVV
;
A
#
# COMPACT_ATOMS: atom_id res chain seq x y z
N MET A 1 -8.75 -21.03 -15.80
CA MET A 1 -8.17 -22.12 -16.60
C MET A 1 -6.82 -22.62 -16.02
N ALA A 2 -6.79 -23.10 -14.77
CA ALA A 2 -5.55 -23.56 -14.10
C ALA A 2 -5.75 -24.77 -13.15
N MET A 3 -6.95 -25.35 -13.05
CA MET A 3 -7.18 -26.63 -12.37
C MET A 3 -7.70 -27.69 -13.37
N ASP A 4 -8.43 -27.26 -14.40
CA ASP A 4 -9.04 -28.18 -15.39
C ASP A 4 -8.17 -28.41 -16.64
N THR A 5 -7.07 -27.68 -16.82
CA THR A 5 -6.11 -27.88 -17.92
C THR A 5 -4.87 -28.70 -17.54
N LEU A 6 -4.72 -29.06 -16.27
CA LEU A 6 -3.67 -29.96 -15.81
C LEU A 6 -4.24 -31.37 -15.78
N GLY A 7 -4.00 -32.10 -16.88
CA GLY A 7 -4.43 -33.48 -17.07
C GLY A 7 -4.01 -34.43 -15.93
N PRO A 8 -4.49 -35.68 -15.94
CA PRO A 8 -4.42 -36.64 -14.83
C PRO A 8 -3.00 -37.16 -14.50
N ALA A 9 -1.94 -36.47 -14.89
CA ALA A 9 -0.54 -36.89 -14.79
C ALA A 9 0.39 -35.81 -14.19
N ILE A 10 -0.06 -35.07 -13.17
CA ILE A 10 0.82 -34.23 -12.33
C ILE A 10 0.96 -34.90 -10.97
N GLY A 11 2.20 -35.19 -10.57
CA GLY A 11 2.52 -35.94 -9.36
C GLY A 11 2.00 -35.27 -8.07
N SER A 12 1.73 -36.09 -7.06
CA SER A 12 1.39 -35.63 -5.70
C SER A 12 2.42 -34.65 -5.10
N LEU A 13 3.68 -34.77 -5.52
CA LEU A 13 4.81 -33.92 -5.14
C LEU A 13 4.65 -32.45 -5.60
N ASP A 14 4.22 -32.21 -6.84
CA ASP A 14 4.07 -30.84 -7.36
C ASP A 14 2.93 -30.10 -6.67
N ARG A 15 1.85 -30.83 -6.33
CA ARG A 15 0.72 -30.30 -5.56
C ARG A 15 1.15 -29.94 -4.13
N LEU A 16 1.96 -30.79 -3.50
CA LEU A 16 2.50 -30.53 -2.17
C LEU A 16 3.44 -29.32 -2.17
N ALA A 17 4.34 -29.21 -3.15
CA ALA A 17 5.24 -28.06 -3.29
C ALA A 17 4.46 -26.75 -3.47
N PHE A 18 3.40 -26.74 -4.29
CA PHE A 18 2.53 -25.58 -4.44
C PHE A 18 1.83 -25.20 -3.13
N LEU A 19 1.29 -26.17 -2.40
CA LEU A 19 0.62 -25.94 -1.11
C LEU A 19 1.58 -25.39 -0.06
N PHE A 20 2.79 -25.94 0.08
CA PHE A 20 3.81 -25.43 0.99
C PHE A 20 4.19 -23.99 0.67
N LYS A 21 4.34 -23.65 -0.61
CA LYS A 21 4.63 -22.28 -1.03
C LYS A 21 3.51 -21.31 -0.63
N GLN A 22 2.24 -21.68 -0.83
CA GLN A 22 1.10 -20.84 -0.43
C GLN A 22 1.01 -20.68 1.08
N LEU A 23 1.24 -21.76 1.84
CA LEU A 23 1.23 -21.71 3.30
C LEU A 23 2.29 -20.75 3.85
N HIS A 24 3.51 -20.84 3.32
CA HIS A 24 4.61 -19.96 3.71
C HIS A 24 4.30 -18.48 3.40
N ILE A 25 3.67 -18.19 2.25
CA ILE A 25 3.27 -16.83 1.90
C ILE A 25 2.21 -16.30 2.87
N LEU A 26 1.20 -17.10 3.20
CA LEU A 26 0.15 -16.72 4.13
C LEU A 26 0.71 -16.46 5.53
N GLU A 27 1.62 -17.32 6.00
CA GLU A 27 2.22 -17.17 7.32
C GLU A 27 3.06 -15.90 7.43
N VAL A 28 3.91 -15.62 6.44
CA VAL A 28 4.71 -14.38 6.39
C VAL A 28 3.80 -13.15 6.31
N THR A 29 2.77 -13.18 5.45
CA THR A 29 1.81 -12.07 5.32
C THR A 29 1.16 -11.76 6.66
N ARG A 30 0.69 -12.79 7.37
CA ARG A 30 0.07 -12.64 8.69
C ARG A 30 1.03 -12.03 9.70
N MET A 31 2.27 -12.50 9.75
CA MET A 31 3.27 -11.96 10.69
C MET A 31 3.52 -10.47 10.44
N VAL A 32 3.64 -10.09 9.16
CA VAL A 32 3.83 -8.69 8.76
C VAL A 32 2.60 -7.85 9.08
N ASP A 33 1.40 -8.32 8.77
CA ASP A 33 0.16 -7.59 9.04
C ASP A 33 -0.05 -7.38 10.55
N VAL A 34 0.26 -8.38 11.39
CA VAL A 34 0.21 -8.23 12.85
C VAL A 34 1.26 -7.23 13.36
N ALA A 35 2.48 -7.28 12.84
CA ALA A 35 3.53 -6.33 13.19
C ALA A 35 3.15 -4.90 12.79
N ALA A 36 2.67 -4.71 11.55
CA ALA A 36 2.22 -3.43 11.02
C ALA A 36 1.04 -2.87 11.82
N SER A 37 0.03 -3.68 12.12
CA SER A 37 -1.09 -3.29 12.99
C SER A 37 -0.61 -2.85 14.38
N THR A 38 0.37 -3.55 14.95
CA THR A 38 0.92 -3.21 16.26
C THR A 38 1.65 -1.87 16.23
N ILE A 39 2.51 -1.65 15.24
CA ILE A 39 3.23 -0.39 15.05
C ILE A 39 2.25 0.75 14.82
N PHE A 40 1.24 0.54 13.97
CA PHE A 40 0.20 1.53 13.68
C PHE A 40 -0.58 1.94 14.94
N VAL A 41 -1.05 0.97 15.74
CA VAL A 41 -1.76 1.28 16.98
C VAL A 41 -0.85 2.01 17.97
N TRP A 42 0.42 1.62 18.06
CA TRP A 42 1.40 2.30 18.90
C TRP A 42 1.62 3.76 18.48
N ASP A 43 1.83 4.00 17.19
CA ASP A 43 2.02 5.34 16.62
C ASP A 43 0.79 6.22 16.85
N TYR A 44 -0.41 5.68 16.63
CA TYR A 44 -1.67 6.38 16.92
C TYR A 44 -1.78 6.78 18.40
N LEU A 45 -1.47 5.87 19.33
CA LEU A 45 -1.54 6.16 20.77
C LEU A 45 -0.55 7.26 21.20
N MET A 46 0.60 7.37 20.54
CA MET A 46 1.58 8.42 20.81
C MET A 46 1.16 9.78 20.22
N THR A 47 0.47 9.78 19.08
CA THR A 47 0.17 11.01 18.31
C THR A 47 -1.22 11.58 18.60
N ILE A 48 -2.16 10.79 19.12
CA ILE A 48 -3.55 11.22 19.37
C ILE A 48 -3.66 12.44 20.30
N GLY A 49 -2.75 12.57 21.28
CA GLY A 49 -2.73 13.74 22.17
C GLY A 49 -2.50 15.04 21.42
N MET A 50 -1.51 15.04 20.51
CA MET A 50 -1.22 16.18 19.65
C MET A 50 -2.32 16.40 18.62
N GLU A 51 -2.93 15.34 18.10
CA GLU A 51 -4.04 15.46 17.17
C GLU A 51 -5.23 16.20 17.81
N ILE A 52 -5.65 15.80 19.00
CA ILE A 52 -6.76 16.43 19.74
C ILE A 52 -6.48 17.90 20.01
N GLU A 53 -5.23 18.25 20.34
CA GLU A 53 -4.84 19.62 20.61
C GLU A 53 -4.77 20.50 19.34
N TYR A 54 -4.21 20.00 18.25
CA TYR A 54 -3.88 20.83 17.08
C TYR A 54 -4.83 20.65 15.89
N ILE A 55 -5.35 19.45 15.67
CA ILE A 55 -6.13 19.12 14.46
C ILE A 55 -7.63 19.30 14.73
N TRP A 56 -8.15 18.79 15.85
CA TRP A 56 -9.57 18.84 16.17
C TRP A 56 -10.17 20.25 16.26
N PRO A 57 -9.58 21.23 16.98
CA PRO A 57 -10.13 22.59 17.06
C PRO A 57 -9.97 23.39 15.75
N GLY A 58 -9.16 22.92 14.81
CA GLY A 58 -8.94 23.55 13.51
C GLY A 58 -10.18 23.54 12.60
N LYS A 59 -10.24 24.51 11.68
CA LYS A 59 -11.31 24.59 10.66
C LYS A 59 -11.35 23.33 9.79
N TRP A 60 -12.54 22.93 9.38
CA TRP A 60 -12.71 21.84 8.40
C TRP A 60 -12.17 22.26 7.04
N THR A 61 -11.06 21.65 6.65
CA THR A 61 -10.43 21.80 5.32
C THR A 61 -10.38 20.45 4.63
N ILE A 62 -10.27 20.46 3.30
CA ILE A 62 -10.14 19.22 2.51
C ILE A 62 -8.97 18.38 3.01
N MET A 63 -7.82 19.01 3.32
CA MET A 63 -6.64 18.31 3.83
C MET A 63 -6.87 17.67 5.20
N LYS A 64 -7.62 18.33 6.09
CA LYS A 64 -8.01 17.73 7.39
C LYS A 64 -8.86 16.48 7.18
N VAL A 65 -9.80 16.49 6.23
CA VAL A 65 -10.64 15.32 5.92
C VAL A 65 -9.79 14.18 5.35
N VAL A 66 -8.92 14.46 4.38
CA VAL A 66 -8.02 13.46 3.78
C VAL A 66 -7.12 12.83 4.84
N TYR A 67 -6.51 13.65 5.70
CA TYR A 67 -5.67 13.21 6.80
C TYR A 67 -6.42 12.29 7.77
N LEU A 68 -7.59 12.70 8.25
CA LEU A 68 -8.39 11.88 9.17
C LEU A 68 -8.84 10.57 8.51
N LEU A 69 -9.29 10.62 7.25
CA LEU A 69 -9.69 9.40 6.54
C LEU A 69 -8.54 8.42 6.41
N GLN A 70 -7.36 8.88 6.01
CA GLN A 70 -6.17 8.04 5.86
C GLN A 70 -5.75 7.43 7.19
N GLN A 71 -5.76 8.22 8.27
CA GLN A 71 -5.31 7.76 9.58
C GLN A 71 -6.30 6.78 10.21
N TYR A 72 -7.61 6.95 10.02
CA TYR A 72 -8.61 6.06 10.61
C TYR A 72 -8.95 4.82 9.75
N LEU A 73 -8.52 4.79 8.49
CA LEU A 73 -8.77 3.68 7.56
C LEU A 73 -8.22 2.32 8.08
N PRO A 74 -6.98 2.23 8.60
CA PRO A 74 -6.42 0.95 9.06
C PRO A 74 -7.16 0.35 10.27
N PHE A 75 -7.87 1.17 11.07
CA PHE A 75 -8.72 0.66 12.15
C PHE A 75 -9.95 -0.10 11.64
N ILE A 76 -10.41 0.22 10.43
CA ILE A 76 -11.56 -0.44 9.79
C ILE A 76 -11.09 -1.67 9.00
N ASP A 77 -9.89 -1.61 8.41
CA ASP A 77 -9.38 -2.67 7.53
C ASP A 77 -8.37 -3.61 8.21
N THR A 78 -7.15 -3.11 8.44
CA THR A 78 -6.00 -3.91 8.85
C THR A 78 -6.19 -4.53 10.22
N VAL A 79 -6.72 -3.78 11.20
CA VAL A 79 -6.85 -4.24 12.58
C VAL A 79 -7.86 -5.40 12.71
N PRO A 80 -9.10 -5.32 12.18
CA PRO A 80 -10.01 -6.46 12.19
C PRO A 80 -9.51 -7.66 11.39
N LYS A 81 -8.87 -7.41 10.24
CA LYS A 81 -8.27 -8.48 9.42
C LYS A 81 -7.19 -9.25 10.18
N SER A 82 -6.20 -8.53 10.72
CA SER A 82 -5.08 -9.15 11.43
C SER A 82 -5.53 -9.82 12.73
N LEU A 83 -6.46 -9.21 13.48
CA LEU A 83 -6.85 -9.73 14.79
C LEU A 83 -7.91 -10.83 14.71
N ILE A 84 -8.91 -10.72 13.84
CA ILE A 84 -10.10 -11.59 13.89
C ILE A 84 -9.99 -12.71 12.85
N ILE A 85 -9.63 -12.35 11.62
CA ILE A 85 -9.70 -13.25 10.47
C ILE A 85 -8.49 -14.19 10.43
N GLU A 86 -7.29 -13.65 10.63
CA GLU A 86 -6.04 -14.41 10.48
C GLU A 86 -5.57 -15.15 11.73
N ILE A 87 -6.18 -14.85 12.89
CA ILE A 87 -5.82 -15.47 14.18
C ILE A 87 -6.92 -16.41 14.68
N PHE A 88 -8.19 -16.00 14.64
CA PHE A 88 -9.26 -16.73 15.31
C PHE A 88 -10.21 -17.49 14.38
N THR A 89 -10.22 -17.19 13.08
CA THR A 89 -11.25 -17.74 12.18
C THR A 89 -10.73 -18.89 11.34
N THR A 90 -11.21 -20.10 11.62
CA THR A 90 -11.01 -21.29 10.78
C THR A 90 -12.23 -21.51 9.88
N ASN A 91 -12.05 -22.22 8.76
CA ASN A 91 -13.15 -22.64 7.87
C ASN A 91 -14.01 -21.49 7.28
N LEU A 92 -13.35 -20.41 6.84
CA LEU A 92 -14.02 -19.34 6.09
C LEU A 92 -14.58 -19.87 4.77
N SER A 93 -15.83 -19.51 4.48
CA SER A 93 -16.42 -19.81 3.18
C SER A 93 -15.66 -19.06 2.07
N PRO A 94 -15.57 -19.61 0.84
CA PRO A 94 -14.88 -18.94 -0.27
C PRO A 94 -15.47 -17.57 -0.60
N SER A 95 -16.79 -17.41 -0.45
CA SER A 95 -17.47 -16.13 -0.70
C SER A 95 -17.13 -15.07 0.35
N THR A 96 -17.08 -15.45 1.63
CA THR A 96 -16.61 -14.57 2.71
C THR A 96 -15.16 -14.17 2.50
N CYS A 97 -14.32 -15.14 2.14
CA CYS A 97 -12.91 -14.92 1.84
C CYS A 97 -12.69 -13.94 0.67
N HIS A 98 -13.46 -14.10 -0.40
CA HIS A 98 -13.44 -13.21 -1.56
C HIS A 98 -13.89 -11.79 -1.18
N LEU A 99 -14.99 -11.66 -0.42
CA LEU A 99 -15.49 -10.36 0.03
C LEU A 99 -14.47 -9.63 0.92
N LEU A 100 -13.94 -10.31 1.93
CA LEU A 100 -12.98 -9.73 2.88
C LEU A 100 -11.70 -9.30 2.16
N THR A 101 -11.10 -10.20 1.38
CA THR A 101 -9.82 -9.91 0.72
C THR A 101 -9.96 -8.81 -0.33
N ASN A 102 -11.06 -8.77 -1.08
CA ASN A 102 -11.29 -7.71 -2.07
C ASN A 102 -11.58 -6.37 -1.40
N THR A 103 -12.34 -6.38 -0.30
CA THR A 103 -12.63 -5.17 0.47
C THR A 103 -11.34 -4.59 1.05
N SER A 104 -10.50 -5.42 1.66
CA SER A 104 -9.21 -4.97 2.21
C SER A 104 -8.28 -4.42 1.14
N ARG A 105 -8.16 -5.09 -0.01
CA ARG A 105 -7.34 -4.56 -1.11
C ARG A 105 -7.83 -3.22 -1.63
N LEU A 106 -9.16 -3.03 -1.68
CA LEU A 106 -9.74 -1.75 -2.09
C LEU A 106 -9.51 -0.66 -1.03
N LEU A 107 -9.67 -0.98 0.26
CA LEU A 107 -9.41 -0.06 1.36
C LEU A 107 -7.94 0.34 1.42
N MET A 108 -7.02 -0.62 1.30
CA MET A 108 -5.58 -0.37 1.17
C MET A 108 -5.27 0.55 -0.01
N TYR A 109 -5.88 0.32 -1.18
CA TYR A 109 -5.71 1.21 -2.33
C TYR A 109 -6.21 2.64 -2.06
N ILE A 110 -7.36 2.79 -1.39
CA ILE A 110 -7.87 4.11 -0.99
C ILE A 110 -6.90 4.77 -0.01
N GLY A 111 -6.40 4.03 0.98
CA GLY A 111 -5.40 4.52 1.93
C GLY A 111 -4.14 5.03 1.22
N LEU A 112 -3.61 4.24 0.28
CA LEU A 112 -2.44 4.63 -0.52
C LEU A 112 -2.71 5.89 -1.37
N ALA A 113 -3.90 5.97 -1.99
CA ALA A 113 -4.30 7.16 -2.77
C ALA A 113 -4.33 8.42 -1.90
N LEU A 114 -4.89 8.32 -0.69
CA LEU A 114 -4.96 9.42 0.26
C LEU A 114 -3.55 9.84 0.72
N SER A 115 -2.66 8.88 1.01
CA SER A 115 -1.26 9.15 1.32
C SER A 115 -0.60 9.97 0.23
N GLU A 116 -0.72 9.53 -1.03
CA GLU A 116 -0.14 10.25 -2.16
C GLU A 116 -0.75 11.64 -2.36
N MET A 117 -2.04 11.82 -2.08
CA MET A 117 -2.66 13.15 -2.11
C MET A 117 -2.05 14.10 -1.08
N ILE A 118 -1.72 13.61 0.12
CA ILE A 118 -1.05 14.44 1.15
C ILE A 118 0.34 14.85 0.68
N LEU A 119 1.13 13.91 0.15
CA LEU A 119 2.47 14.19 -0.38
C LEU A 119 2.43 15.19 -1.54
N THR A 120 1.45 15.02 -2.44
CA THR A 120 1.22 15.95 -3.56
C THR A 120 0.92 17.36 -3.08
N PHE A 121 0.11 17.49 -2.02
CA PHE A 121 -0.20 18.79 -1.45
C PHE A 121 1.00 19.44 -0.79
N GLN A 122 1.85 18.67 -0.11
CA GLN A 122 3.11 19.17 0.43
C GLN A 122 4.02 19.70 -0.69
N ALA A 123 4.15 18.95 -1.79
CA ALA A 123 4.89 19.40 -2.98
C ALA A 123 4.32 20.68 -3.58
N TRP A 124 2.99 20.79 -3.68
CA TRP A 124 2.33 22.01 -4.14
C TRP A 124 2.59 23.22 -3.24
N ALA A 125 2.56 23.03 -1.92
CA ALA A 125 2.83 24.09 -0.94
C ALA A 125 4.28 24.58 -1.03
N VAL A 126 5.24 23.66 -1.22
CA VAL A 126 6.67 23.94 -1.41
C VAL A 126 6.93 24.84 -2.62
N TRP A 127 6.17 24.66 -3.70
CA TRP A 127 6.26 25.50 -4.91
C TRP A 127 5.51 26.84 -4.80
N ASN A 128 5.29 27.32 -3.57
CA ASN A 128 4.60 28.58 -3.29
C ASN A 128 3.24 28.68 -3.99
N ARG A 129 2.49 27.56 -4.07
CA ARG A 129 1.15 27.47 -4.67
C ARG A 129 1.11 27.96 -6.12
N ASN A 130 2.12 27.63 -6.91
CA ASN A 130 2.17 27.98 -8.34
C ASN A 130 0.89 27.51 -9.07
N TRP A 131 0.22 28.44 -9.75
CA TRP A 131 -1.04 28.20 -10.45
C TRP A 131 -0.96 27.10 -11.51
N VAL A 132 0.23 26.94 -12.14
CA VAL A 132 0.47 25.87 -13.12
C VAL A 132 0.39 24.51 -12.43
N LEU A 133 1.03 24.36 -11.27
CA LEU A 133 1.00 23.11 -10.50
C LEU A 133 -0.37 22.84 -9.88
N THR A 134 -1.13 23.88 -9.54
CA THR A 134 -2.51 23.74 -9.05
C THR A 134 -3.41 23.03 -10.06
N ILE A 135 -3.17 23.22 -11.37
CA ILE A 135 -3.95 22.57 -12.44
C ILE A 135 -3.28 21.28 -12.90
N LEU A 136 -1.95 21.28 -13.05
CA LEU A 136 -1.20 20.15 -13.58
C LEU A 136 -1.21 18.93 -12.64
N LEU A 137 -1.03 19.13 -11.32
CA LEU A 137 -0.92 18.02 -10.36
C LEU A 137 -2.20 17.18 -10.28
N PRO A 138 -3.41 17.75 -10.17
CA PRO A 138 -4.63 16.95 -10.19
C PRO A 138 -4.83 16.17 -11.50
N ILE A 139 -4.47 16.76 -12.65
CA ILE A 139 -4.59 16.09 -13.95
C ILE A 139 -3.63 14.89 -14.00
N LEU A 140 -2.38 15.07 -13.60
CA LEU A 140 -1.40 13.99 -13.54
C LEU A 140 -1.81 12.91 -12.52
N PHE A 141 -2.34 13.31 -11.36
CA PHE A 141 -2.81 12.39 -10.32
C PHE A 141 -3.90 11.49 -10.89
N VAL A 142 -4.94 12.07 -11.48
CA VAL A 142 -6.02 11.30 -12.12
C VAL A 142 -5.49 10.44 -13.27
N GLY A 143 -4.55 10.96 -14.07
CA GLY A 143 -3.93 10.24 -15.17
C GLY A 143 -3.12 9.00 -14.75
N CYS A 144 -2.55 8.98 -13.54
CA CYS A 144 -1.81 7.83 -13.02
C CYS A 144 -2.69 6.90 -12.18
N TRP A 145 -3.54 7.47 -11.34
CA TRP A 145 -4.38 6.74 -10.38
C TRP A 145 -5.62 6.10 -11.00
N ALA A 146 -6.21 6.69 -12.04
CA ALA A 146 -7.37 6.07 -12.71
C ALA A 146 -7.02 4.77 -13.44
N PRO A 147 -5.94 4.68 -14.26
CA PRO A 147 -5.49 3.40 -14.81
C PRO A 147 -5.13 2.38 -13.72
N HIS A 148 -4.48 2.84 -12.64
CA HIS A 148 -4.15 1.97 -11.51
C HIS A 148 -5.41 1.33 -10.88
N LEU A 149 -6.49 2.10 -10.71
CA LEU A 149 -7.78 1.58 -10.23
C LEU A 149 -8.37 0.54 -11.19
N VAL A 150 -8.30 0.78 -12.50
CA VAL A 150 -8.81 -0.16 -13.51
C VAL A 150 -8.08 -1.51 -13.40
N PHE A 151 -6.74 -1.48 -13.35
CA PHE A 151 -5.94 -2.69 -13.17
C PHE A 151 -6.23 -3.40 -11.85
N LEU A 152 -6.42 -2.64 -10.75
CA LEU A 152 -6.82 -3.22 -9.48
C LEU A 152 -8.16 -3.97 -9.61
N ILE A 153 -9.19 -3.34 -10.21
CA ILE A 153 -10.51 -3.97 -10.38
C ILE A 153 -10.41 -5.24 -11.24
N GLU A 154 -9.62 -5.23 -12.29
CA GLU A 154 -9.38 -6.42 -13.12
C GLU A 154 -8.71 -7.55 -12.32
N ILE A 155 -7.69 -7.21 -11.52
CA ILE A 155 -7.02 -8.17 -10.63
C ILE A 155 -8.04 -8.74 -9.63
N LEU A 156 -8.83 -7.90 -8.96
CA LEU A 156 -9.83 -8.33 -7.98
C LEU A 156 -10.87 -9.28 -8.57
N LYS A 157 -11.30 -9.05 -9.82
CA LYS A 157 -12.23 -9.92 -10.53
C LYS A 157 -11.59 -11.25 -10.97
N SER A 158 -10.28 -11.27 -11.17
CA SER A 158 -9.55 -12.47 -11.62
C SER A 158 -9.20 -13.44 -10.49
N LEU A 159 -9.38 -13.03 -9.22
CA LEU A 159 -8.99 -13.83 -8.06
C LEU A 159 -10.04 -14.89 -7.74
N GLU A 160 -9.63 -16.15 -7.80
CA GLU A 160 -10.46 -17.29 -7.37
C GLU A 160 -9.91 -17.84 -6.04
N TYR A 161 -10.78 -17.95 -5.03
CA TYR A 161 -10.45 -18.50 -3.71
C TYR A 161 -11.10 -19.88 -3.51
N THR A 162 -10.41 -20.76 -2.77
CA THR A 162 -10.94 -22.08 -2.38
C THR A 162 -10.95 -22.26 -0.88
N THR A 163 -11.77 -23.19 -0.42
CA THR A 163 -11.66 -23.76 0.93
C THR A 163 -10.36 -24.57 1.04
N PRO A 164 -9.67 -24.52 2.19
CA PRO A 164 -8.52 -25.37 2.43
C PRO A 164 -8.93 -26.85 2.39
N LEU A 165 -8.06 -27.71 1.84
CA LEU A 165 -8.26 -29.17 1.86
C LEU A 165 -8.24 -29.75 3.28
N ILE A 166 -7.61 -29.05 4.23
CA ILE A 166 -7.53 -29.44 5.64
C ILE A 166 -8.22 -28.35 6.47
N PRO A 167 -9.30 -28.67 7.21
CA PRO A 167 -10.12 -27.69 7.95
C PRO A 167 -9.39 -27.01 9.13
N GLN A 168 -8.17 -27.43 9.44
CA GLN A 168 -7.32 -26.85 10.48
C GLN A 168 -6.50 -25.65 9.99
N PHE A 169 -6.43 -25.41 8.67
CA PHE A 169 -5.71 -24.25 8.15
C PHE A 169 -6.54 -22.96 8.29
N ILE A 170 -5.87 -21.92 8.77
CA ILE A 170 -6.41 -20.59 8.99
C ILE A 170 -6.09 -19.72 7.77
N GLY A 171 -7.07 -18.94 7.29
CA GLY A 171 -6.88 -17.95 6.23
C GLY A 171 -7.45 -18.32 4.86
N CYS A 172 -7.07 -17.52 3.87
CA CYS A 172 -7.66 -17.45 2.54
C CYS A 172 -6.71 -17.96 1.45
N PHE A 173 -7.08 -19.03 0.73
CA PHE A 173 -6.22 -19.62 -0.30
C PHE A 173 -6.66 -19.18 -1.71
N ALA A 174 -5.85 -18.34 -2.35
CA ALA A 174 -6.05 -17.96 -3.75
C ALA A 174 -5.41 -18.99 -4.70
N ILE A 175 -6.20 -19.58 -5.60
CA ILE A 175 -5.73 -20.57 -6.58
C ILE A 175 -5.42 -19.93 -7.94
N ARG A 176 -6.15 -18.87 -8.29
CA ARG A 176 -5.94 -18.15 -9.53
C ARG A 176 -5.95 -16.66 -9.30
N GLY A 177 -5.15 -15.97 -10.09
CA GLY A 177 -5.13 -14.51 -10.19
C GLY A 177 -4.32 -14.13 -11.42
N SER A 178 -4.69 -13.03 -12.07
CA SER A 178 -3.89 -12.46 -13.15
C SER A 178 -2.58 -11.89 -12.57
N SER A 179 -1.45 -12.17 -13.22
CA SER A 179 -0.11 -11.75 -12.78
C SER A 179 0.33 -10.42 -13.39
N ASN A 180 -0.61 -9.53 -13.74
CA ASN A 180 -0.31 -8.23 -14.34
C ASN A 180 -0.09 -7.11 -13.30
N THR A 181 0.37 -7.46 -12.10
CA THR A 181 0.66 -6.50 -11.02
C THR A 181 1.80 -5.54 -11.38
N VAL A 182 2.69 -5.94 -12.30
CA VAL A 182 3.87 -5.16 -12.71
C VAL A 182 3.50 -3.77 -13.23
N ILE A 183 2.41 -3.65 -13.99
CA ILE A 183 2.00 -2.36 -14.58
C ILE A 183 1.56 -1.38 -13.49
N SER A 184 0.78 -1.85 -12.51
CA SER A 184 0.36 -1.05 -11.35
C SER A 184 1.57 -0.54 -10.55
N TRP A 185 2.60 -1.38 -10.37
CA TRP A 185 3.86 -0.96 -9.76
C TRP A 185 4.61 0.11 -10.56
N ILE A 186 4.70 -0.03 -11.88
CA ILE A 186 5.36 0.96 -12.73
C ILE A 186 4.64 2.31 -12.62
N LEU A 187 3.30 2.32 -12.65
CA LEU A 187 2.52 3.55 -12.51
C LEU A 187 2.76 4.24 -11.16
N LEU A 188 2.82 3.47 -10.08
CA LEU A 188 3.14 4.00 -8.74
C LEU A 188 4.56 4.58 -8.69
N MET A 189 5.56 3.84 -9.19
CA MET A 189 6.94 4.32 -9.21
C MET A 189 7.14 5.59 -10.06
N VAL A 190 6.43 5.70 -11.19
CA VAL A 190 6.43 6.92 -12.00
C VAL A 190 5.88 8.09 -11.19
N TRP A 191 4.78 7.87 -10.47
CA TRP A 191 4.18 8.88 -9.60
C TRP A 191 5.15 9.34 -8.50
N ASP A 192 5.71 8.39 -7.76
CA ASP A 192 6.65 8.66 -6.66
C ASP A 192 7.88 9.42 -7.15
N THR A 193 8.39 9.06 -8.34
CA THR A 193 9.52 9.75 -8.98
C THR A 193 9.17 11.20 -9.32
N VAL A 194 7.97 11.45 -9.86
CA VAL A 194 7.51 12.81 -10.18
C VAL A 194 7.45 13.67 -8.92
N ILE A 195 6.84 13.17 -7.85
CA ILE A 195 6.74 13.92 -6.58
C ILE A 195 8.12 14.13 -5.95
N PHE A 196 8.98 13.10 -5.96
CA PHE A 196 10.36 13.19 -5.48
C PHE A 196 11.15 14.30 -6.20
N VAL A 197 11.12 14.33 -7.54
CA VAL A 197 11.80 15.36 -8.33
C VAL A 197 11.25 16.75 -8.02
N LEU A 198 9.93 16.89 -7.88
CA LEU A 198 9.30 18.16 -7.51
C LEU A 198 9.72 18.65 -6.12
N MET A 199 9.98 17.77 -5.17
CA MET A 199 10.44 18.12 -3.82
C MET A 199 11.93 18.45 -3.76
N VAL A 200 12.77 17.74 -4.53
CA VAL A 200 14.23 17.91 -4.53
C VAL A 200 14.68 19.22 -5.19
N ILE A 201 14.02 19.67 -6.26
CA ILE A 201 14.42 20.89 -6.98
C ILE A 201 14.44 22.13 -6.04
N PRO A 202 13.36 22.44 -5.30
CA PRO A 202 13.35 23.52 -4.32
C PRO A 202 14.30 23.28 -3.13
N ALA A 203 14.48 22.02 -2.73
CA ALA A 203 15.41 21.64 -1.65
C ALA A 203 16.85 22.06 -1.96
N ILE A 204 17.35 21.68 -3.14
CA ILE A 204 18.71 22.05 -3.57
C ILE A 204 18.85 23.56 -3.65
N LYS A 205 17.85 24.25 -4.21
CA LYS A 205 17.87 25.73 -4.32
C LYS A 205 17.91 26.42 -2.96
N THR A 206 17.27 25.85 -1.94
CA THR A 206 17.23 26.39 -0.57
C THR A 206 18.49 26.04 0.21
N CYS A 207 19.06 24.84 0.05
CA CYS A 207 20.35 24.48 0.64
C CYS A 207 21.50 25.40 0.20
N MET A 208 21.38 26.03 -0.97
CA MET A 208 22.35 27.01 -1.47
C MET A 208 22.13 28.44 -0.92
N GLY A 209 21.03 28.71 -0.20
CA GLY A 209 20.70 30.01 0.39
C GLY A 209 20.52 29.94 1.91
N HIS A 210 21.29 30.75 2.66
CA HIS A 210 21.25 30.76 4.13
C HIS A 210 19.94 31.34 4.69
N SER A 211 18.95 30.51 5.03
CA SER A 211 17.78 30.95 5.81
C SER A 211 17.30 29.88 6.81
N ALA A 212 17.63 30.09 8.09
CA ALA A 212 17.48 29.15 9.21
C ALA A 212 16.04 28.80 9.64
N LEU A 213 15.02 29.54 9.16
CA LEU A 213 13.62 29.36 9.56
C LEU A 213 12.81 28.52 8.56
N TYR A 214 13.35 28.33 7.35
CA TYR A 214 12.80 27.42 6.34
C TYR A 214 13.21 25.96 6.56
N THR A 215 14.24 25.71 7.38
CA THR A 215 14.95 24.43 7.46
C THR A 215 14.19 23.33 8.21
N THR A 216 13.39 23.65 9.23
CA THR A 216 12.81 22.63 10.13
C THR A 216 11.67 21.84 9.49
N VAL A 217 10.72 22.52 8.82
CA VAL A 217 9.60 21.85 8.11
C VAL A 217 10.08 21.18 6.82
N TYR A 218 11.12 21.73 6.18
CA TYR A 218 11.74 21.13 4.99
C TYR A 218 12.55 19.87 5.31
N ALA A 219 13.27 19.84 6.42
CA ALA A 219 14.11 18.70 6.79
C ALA A 219 13.27 17.44 7.02
N GLU A 220 12.13 17.54 7.70
CA GLU A 220 11.30 16.37 7.99
C GLU A 220 10.60 15.81 6.75
N GLY A 221 10.08 16.69 5.88
CA GLY A 221 9.48 16.27 4.61
C GLY A 221 10.50 15.61 3.69
N ILE A 222 11.67 16.22 3.47
CA ILE A 222 12.69 15.73 2.53
C ILE A 222 13.29 14.39 2.95
N VAL A 223 13.50 14.17 4.26
CA VAL A 223 14.01 12.88 4.76
C VAL A 223 13.04 11.75 4.40
N TYR A 224 11.73 11.98 4.50
CA TYR A 224 10.72 11.02 4.08
C TYR A 224 10.79 10.73 2.57
N TYR A 225 10.92 11.77 1.72
CA TYR A 225 11.07 11.57 0.27
C TYR A 225 12.37 10.84 -0.11
N PHE A 226 13.48 11.11 0.58
CA PHE A 226 14.73 10.39 0.37
C PHE A 226 14.59 8.92 0.77
N TYR A 227 13.91 8.64 1.89
CA TYR A 227 13.60 7.28 2.32
C TYR A 227 12.74 6.54 1.29
N LEU A 228 11.66 7.16 0.80
CA LEU A 228 10.82 6.59 -0.25
C LEU A 228 11.60 6.29 -1.54
N PHE A 229 12.48 7.21 -1.96
CA PHE A 229 13.32 7.00 -3.14
C PHE A 229 14.32 5.86 -2.94
N ALA A 230 15.00 5.81 -1.79
CA ALA A 230 15.94 4.73 -1.46
C ALA A 230 15.22 3.37 -1.43
N MET A 231 14.05 3.30 -0.81
CA MET A 231 13.20 2.10 -0.80
C MET A 231 12.77 1.70 -2.21
N SER A 232 12.40 2.66 -3.06
CA SER A 232 12.05 2.43 -4.47
C SER A 232 13.23 1.84 -5.27
N VAL A 233 14.43 2.36 -5.09
CA VAL A 233 15.65 1.83 -5.72
C VAL A 233 15.97 0.42 -5.21
N ILE A 234 15.88 0.19 -3.90
CA ILE A 234 16.05 -1.14 -3.31
C ILE A 234 15.04 -2.12 -3.91
N ASN A 235 13.78 -1.71 -4.05
CA ASN A 235 12.74 -2.53 -4.67
C ASN A 235 13.05 -2.89 -6.13
N ILE A 236 13.61 -1.97 -6.91
CA ILE A 236 14.06 -2.25 -8.29
C ILE A 236 15.26 -3.22 -8.32
N ILE A 237 16.20 -3.07 -7.39
CA ILE A 237 17.36 -3.97 -7.27
C ILE A 237 16.90 -5.38 -6.87
N LEU A 238 16.03 -5.49 -5.86
CA LEU A 238 15.43 -6.76 -5.44
C LEU A 238 14.62 -7.42 -6.58
N LEU A 239 13.99 -6.62 -7.43
CA LEU A 239 13.30 -7.07 -8.63
C LEU A 239 14.26 -7.66 -9.66
N HIS A 240 15.40 -6.99 -9.91
CA HIS A 240 16.42 -7.48 -10.83
C HIS A 240 17.13 -8.74 -10.34
N LEU A 241 17.29 -8.88 -9.02
CA LEU A 241 17.97 -10.01 -8.41
C LEU A 241 17.06 -11.21 -8.15
N GLU A 242 15.76 -11.13 -8.49
CA GLU A 242 14.73 -12.15 -8.23
C GLU A 242 14.65 -12.61 -6.75
N LEU A 243 15.19 -11.81 -5.83
CA LEU A 243 15.31 -12.17 -4.41
C LEU A 243 13.96 -12.12 -3.68
N VAL A 244 12.96 -11.43 -4.23
CA VAL A 244 11.64 -11.22 -3.61
C VAL A 244 10.52 -11.55 -4.60
N ASP A 245 9.73 -12.59 -4.29
CA ASP A 245 8.52 -12.98 -5.06
C ASP A 245 7.56 -11.79 -5.14
N ILE A 246 6.93 -11.60 -6.31
CA ILE A 246 6.08 -10.44 -6.66
C ILE A 246 4.99 -10.17 -5.62
N ARG A 247 4.58 -11.21 -4.88
CA ARG A 247 3.56 -11.16 -3.83
C ARG A 247 4.00 -10.47 -2.53
N TYR A 248 5.28 -10.47 -2.20
CA TYR A 248 5.79 -9.78 -1.00
C TYR A 248 6.06 -8.28 -1.23
N ARG A 249 5.86 -7.79 -2.47
CA ARG A 249 6.16 -6.41 -2.85
C ARG A 249 5.24 -5.38 -2.21
N PHE A 250 3.98 -5.72 -1.98
CA PHE A 250 3.04 -4.84 -1.27
C PHE A 250 3.44 -4.59 0.19
N MET A 251 4.13 -5.55 0.83
CA MET A 251 4.59 -5.42 2.21
C MET A 251 5.88 -4.61 2.37
N LEU A 252 6.65 -4.38 1.29
CA LEU A 252 7.89 -3.60 1.35
C LEU A 252 7.65 -2.08 1.21
N VAL A 253 6.42 -1.68 0.87
CA VAL A 253 6.02 -0.27 0.71
C VAL A 253 5.16 0.22 1.88
N VAL A 254 4.77 -0.68 2.79
CA VAL A 254 4.23 -0.35 4.11
C VAL A 254 5.39 -0.33 5.11
#